data_AF-A0A3D5DPD9-F1
#
_entry.id   AF-A0A3D5DPD9-F1
#
_cell.length_a   1.000
_cell.length_b   1.000
_cell.length_c   1.000
_cell.angle_alpha   90.00
_cell.angle_beta   90.00
_cell.angle_gamma   90.00
#
_symmetry.space_group_name_H-M   'P 1'
#
loop_
_entity.id
_entity.type
_entity.pdbx_description
1 polymer ?
#
loop_
_entity_poly.entity_id
_entity_poly.type
_entity_poly.pdbx_seq_one_letter_code
_entity_poly.pdbx_strand_id
1 'polypeptide(L)'
;MPTINESVAALARSDGIIFLFDPVAEAEHRYSAKFFADTLAMLNTMSVRDGRSAGRYLPQRLAVCVTKFDDDRVFHRAAAAGLVFGDAKGTLRVPDRLAAEFFEFICKDTGQANGLHLLEAVRNNFRPRSVRYFVTSAVGFSAASAGDMTGGPILRRDPNIQGSGQGGPQQVREQARPINVLEPLLYLVRNVRRGRALQEMRERMTADRPGP
;
A
#
# COMPACT_ATOMS: atom_id res chain seq x y z
N MET A 1 -8.91 24.20 0.18
CA MET A 1 -8.01 23.07 -0.05
C MET A 1 -6.72 23.36 0.69
N PRO A 2 -6.23 22.47 1.59
CA PRO A 2 -4.98 22.71 2.27
C PRO A 2 -3.83 22.82 1.24
N THR A 3 -2.87 23.70 1.51
CA THR A 3 -1.67 23.79 0.66
C THR A 3 -0.85 22.49 0.77
N ILE A 4 0.03 22.23 -0.20
CA ILE A 4 0.95 21.07 -0.14
C ILE A 4 1.72 21.06 1.19
N ASN A 5 2.14 22.24 1.67
CA ASN A 5 2.85 22.39 2.95
C ASN A 5 1.98 21.99 4.16
N GLU A 6 0.70 22.35 4.17
CA GLU A 6 -0.21 21.96 5.27
C GLU A 6 -0.46 20.44 5.29
N SER A 7 -0.58 19.83 4.11
CA SER A 7 -0.75 18.38 3.98
C SER A 7 0.49 17.62 4.47
N VAL A 8 1.68 18.09 4.08
CA VAL A 8 2.96 17.51 4.52
C VAL A 8 3.16 17.72 6.02
N ALA A 9 2.81 18.89 6.56
CA ALA A 9 2.88 19.15 8.00
C ALA A 9 1.95 18.20 8.79
N ALA A 10 0.77 17.89 8.27
CA ALA A 10 -0.13 16.91 8.88
C ALA A 10 0.49 15.50 8.89
N LEU A 11 1.13 15.09 7.80
CA LEU A 11 1.86 13.81 7.71
C LEU A 11 3.08 13.77 8.65
N ALA A 12 3.80 14.88 8.82
CA ALA A 12 4.94 14.96 9.74
C ALA A 12 4.53 14.70 11.20
N ARG A 13 3.33 15.18 11.58
CA ARG A 13 2.75 14.97 12.91
C ARG A 13 2.04 13.62 13.07
N SER A 14 1.81 12.87 12.00
CA SER A 14 1.14 11.57 12.09
C SER A 14 2.08 10.50 12.68
N ASP A 15 1.49 9.40 13.13
CA ASP A 15 2.24 8.19 13.54
C ASP A 15 2.23 7.11 12.44
N GLY A 16 1.45 7.33 11.38
CA GLY A 16 1.19 6.38 10.32
C GLY A 16 0.85 7.07 9.01
N ILE A 17 1.33 6.50 7.91
CA ILE A 17 1.12 6.98 6.54
C ILE A 17 0.58 5.83 5.71
N ILE A 18 -0.47 6.11 4.92
CA ILE A 18 -0.92 5.22 3.85
C ILE A 18 -0.43 5.81 2.55
N PHE A 19 0.30 5.01 1.79
CA PHE A 19 0.73 5.36 0.46
C PHE A 19 -0.02 4.49 -0.55
N LEU A 20 -0.88 5.13 -1.35
CA LEU A 20 -1.63 4.47 -2.41
C LEU A 20 -0.82 4.55 -3.71
N PHE A 21 -0.24 3.42 -4.10
CA PHE A 21 0.48 3.28 -5.35
C PHE A 21 -0.46 2.68 -6.39
N ASP A 22 -0.85 3.51 -7.36
CA ASP A 22 -1.66 3.09 -8.49
C ASP A 22 -0.76 2.78 -9.71
N PRO A 23 -0.50 1.49 -10.01
CA PRO A 23 0.38 1.12 -11.12
C PRO A 23 -0.19 1.46 -12.49
N VAL A 24 -1.51 1.62 -12.61
CA VAL A 24 -2.19 2.04 -13.84
C VAL A 24 -1.88 3.51 -14.09
N ALA A 25 -2.18 4.36 -13.11
CA ALA A 25 -1.94 5.79 -13.22
C ALA A 25 -0.44 6.11 -13.36
N GLU A 26 0.43 5.33 -12.70
CA GLU A 26 1.89 5.52 -12.82
C GLU A 26 2.40 5.21 -14.24
N ALA A 27 1.86 4.18 -14.89
CA ALA A 27 2.23 3.86 -16.28
C ALA A 27 1.84 4.99 -17.26
N GLU A 28 0.74 5.71 -16.97
CA GLU A 28 0.20 6.76 -17.83
C GLU A 28 0.81 8.15 -17.56
N HIS A 29 0.98 8.52 -16.29
CA HIS A 29 1.31 9.89 -15.89
C HIS A 29 2.70 10.06 -15.26
N ARG A 30 3.33 8.98 -14.76
CA ARG A 30 4.73 8.96 -14.28
C ARG A 30 5.08 9.95 -13.14
N TYR A 31 4.10 10.43 -12.38
CA TYR A 31 4.31 11.46 -11.35
C TYR A 31 4.52 10.93 -9.93
N SER A 32 4.14 9.68 -9.64
CA SER A 32 4.08 9.23 -8.24
C SER A 32 5.45 9.16 -7.59
N ALA A 33 6.48 8.73 -8.31
CA ALA A 33 7.84 8.60 -7.77
C ALA A 33 8.43 9.96 -7.37
N LYS A 34 8.32 10.98 -8.25
CA LYS A 34 8.84 12.33 -7.96
C LYS A 34 8.07 12.97 -6.81
N PHE A 35 6.74 12.95 -6.87
CA PHE A 35 5.90 13.53 -5.82
C PHE A 35 6.16 12.87 -4.47
N PHE A 36 6.31 11.54 -4.45
CA PHE A 36 6.61 10.78 -3.24
C PHE A 36 8.00 11.12 -2.69
N ALA A 37 9.04 11.18 -3.53
CA ALA A 37 10.39 11.54 -3.11
C ALA A 37 10.44 12.96 -2.52
N ASP A 38 9.82 13.93 -3.19
CA ASP A 38 9.73 15.32 -2.71
C ASP A 38 9.00 15.39 -1.36
N THR A 39 7.89 14.64 -1.23
CA THR A 39 7.12 14.54 0.02
C THR A 39 7.96 13.96 1.15
N LEU A 40 8.72 12.89 0.90
CA LEU A 40 9.60 12.28 1.91
C LEU A 40 10.75 13.20 2.32
N ALA A 41 11.33 13.95 1.38
CA ALA A 41 12.38 14.93 1.70
C ALA A 41 11.86 16.02 2.65
N MET A 42 10.67 16.55 2.38
CA MET A 42 10.03 17.53 3.27
C MET A 42 9.67 16.90 4.63
N LEU A 43 9.15 15.67 4.64
CA LEU A 43 8.81 14.96 5.87
C LEU A 43 10.03 14.71 6.76
N ASN A 44 11.16 14.34 6.18
CA ASN A 44 12.41 14.18 6.91
C ASN A 44 12.84 15.50 7.53
N THR A 45 12.84 16.57 6.75
CA THR A 45 13.24 17.91 7.19
C THR A 45 12.39 18.37 8.38
N MET A 46 11.07 18.19 8.31
CA MET A 46 10.14 18.52 9.39
C MET A 46 10.32 17.60 10.61
N SER A 47 10.48 16.29 10.40
CA SER A 47 10.63 15.33 11.49
C SER A 47 11.92 15.54 12.29
N VAL A 48 13.00 15.98 11.64
CA VAL A 48 14.25 16.37 12.30
C VAL A 48 14.07 17.69 13.05
N ARG A 49 13.47 18.71 12.42
CA ARG A 49 13.19 20.01 13.06
C ARG A 49 12.36 19.86 14.34
N ASP A 50 11.36 18.98 14.31
CA ASP A 50 10.44 18.75 15.43
C ASP A 50 10.99 17.74 16.47
N GLY A 51 12.23 17.27 16.32
CA GLY A 51 12.85 16.30 17.22
C GLY A 51 12.19 14.91 17.24
N ARG A 52 11.30 14.62 16.28
CA ARG A 52 10.58 13.34 16.17
C ARG A 52 11.44 12.24 15.52
N SER A 53 12.48 12.61 14.79
CA SER A 53 13.47 11.68 14.25
C SER A 53 14.85 11.89 14.89
N ALA A 54 15.38 10.85 15.53
CA ALA A 54 16.73 10.83 16.11
C ALA A 54 17.76 10.12 15.20
N GLY A 55 17.43 9.88 13.93
CA GLY A 55 18.33 9.15 13.02
C GLY A 55 17.86 9.15 11.57
N ARG A 56 18.40 8.22 10.78
CA ARG A 56 18.16 8.12 9.32
C ARG A 56 16.71 7.87 8.93
N TYR A 57 15.92 7.22 9.78
CA TYR A 57 14.58 6.75 9.43
C TYR A 57 13.48 7.62 10.01
N LEU A 58 12.45 7.86 9.20
CA LEU A 58 11.19 8.45 9.62
C LEU A 58 10.55 7.67 10.78
N PRO A 59 9.95 8.37 11.76
CA PRO A 59 9.31 7.73 12.91
C PRO A 59 7.97 7.06 12.56
N GLN A 60 7.34 7.46 11.46
CA GLN A 60 6.04 6.96 11.05
C GLN A 60 6.10 5.49 10.61
N ARG A 61 4.98 4.78 10.78
CA ARG A 61 4.74 3.52 10.07
C ARG A 61 4.17 3.77 8.69
N LEU A 62 4.56 2.94 7.73
CA LEU A 62 4.11 3.04 6.36
C LEU A 62 3.29 1.80 5.98
N ALA A 63 2.09 2.02 5.44
CA ALA A 63 1.34 1.03 4.72
C ALA A 63 1.40 1.37 3.22
N VAL A 64 2.11 0.55 2.44
CA VAL A 64 2.18 0.67 0.98
C VAL A 64 1.06 -0.17 0.38
N CYS A 65 0.15 0.46 -0.35
CA CYS A 65 -1.00 -0.20 -0.98
C CYS A 65 -0.83 -0.15 -2.49
N VAL A 66 -0.57 -1.29 -3.12
CA VAL A 66 -0.68 -1.43 -4.57
C VAL A 66 -2.15 -1.56 -4.91
N THR A 67 -2.73 -0.52 -5.49
CA THR A 67 -4.16 -0.44 -5.76
C THR A 67 -4.52 -1.08 -7.11
N LYS A 68 -5.82 -1.08 -7.42
CA LYS A 68 -6.35 -1.52 -8.72
C LYS A 68 -6.01 -2.97 -9.04
N PHE A 69 -5.98 -3.85 -8.03
CA PHE A 69 -5.83 -5.29 -8.29
C PHE A 69 -6.98 -5.85 -9.14
N ASP A 70 -8.12 -5.15 -9.20
CA ASP A 70 -9.24 -5.36 -10.13
C ASP A 70 -8.95 -5.00 -11.60
N ASP A 71 -7.88 -4.27 -11.92
CA ASP A 71 -7.49 -3.95 -13.30
C ASP A 71 -6.80 -5.15 -13.96
N ASP A 72 -7.07 -5.38 -15.25
CA ASP A 72 -6.52 -6.52 -16.00
C ASP A 72 -5.01 -6.47 -16.13
N ARG A 73 -4.43 -5.28 -16.36
CA ARG A 73 -2.98 -5.12 -16.49
C ARG A 73 -2.28 -5.50 -15.19
N VAL A 74 -2.87 -5.13 -14.05
CA VAL A 74 -2.31 -5.38 -12.72
C VAL A 74 -2.46 -6.85 -12.33
N PHE A 75 -3.65 -7.42 -12.52
CA PHE A 75 -3.93 -8.81 -12.20
C PHE A 75 -3.10 -9.78 -13.05
N HIS A 76 -3.03 -9.59 -14.37
CA HIS A 76 -2.28 -10.48 -15.25
C HIS A 76 -0.78 -10.44 -14.94
N ARG A 77 -0.23 -9.28 -14.58
CA ARG A 77 1.15 -9.15 -14.09
C ARG A 77 1.38 -9.98 -12.82
N ALA A 78 0.47 -9.88 -11.84
CA ALA A 78 0.54 -10.67 -10.62
C ALA A 78 0.45 -12.18 -10.89
N ALA A 79 -0.48 -12.58 -11.78
CA ALA A 79 -0.73 -13.97 -12.13
C ALA A 79 0.45 -14.57 -12.90
N ALA A 80 1.01 -13.83 -13.86
CA ALA A 80 2.19 -14.23 -14.63
C ALA A 80 3.43 -14.40 -13.73
N ALA A 81 3.54 -13.61 -12.65
CA ALA A 81 4.57 -13.76 -11.63
C ALA A 81 4.31 -14.91 -10.64
N GLY A 82 3.20 -15.65 -10.76
CA GLY A 82 2.86 -16.73 -9.82
C GLY A 82 2.45 -16.26 -8.42
N LEU A 83 2.00 -15.00 -8.30
CA LEU A 83 1.71 -14.36 -7.00
C LEU A 83 0.22 -14.38 -6.63
N VAL A 84 -0.66 -14.89 -7.49
CA VAL A 84 -2.11 -14.92 -7.29
C VAL A 84 -2.58 -16.28 -6.80
N PHE A 85 -3.36 -16.27 -5.71
CA PHE A 85 -3.89 -17.45 -5.06
C PHE A 85 -5.37 -17.25 -4.71
N GLY A 86 -6.16 -18.31 -4.79
CA GLY A 86 -7.52 -18.33 -4.25
C GLY A 86 -7.51 -18.51 -2.73
N ASP A 87 -8.35 -17.75 -2.02
CA ASP A 87 -8.65 -18.02 -0.62
C ASP A 87 -9.71 -19.13 -0.45
N ALA A 88 -10.04 -19.48 0.80
CA ALA A 88 -11.04 -20.52 1.11
C ALA A 88 -12.45 -20.21 0.55
N LYS A 89 -12.72 -18.97 0.16
CA LYS A 89 -13.98 -18.54 -0.46
C LYS A 89 -13.86 -18.43 -1.98
N GLY A 90 -12.74 -18.86 -2.55
CA GLY A 90 -12.44 -18.75 -3.98
C GLY A 90 -12.10 -17.34 -4.44
N THR A 91 -11.87 -16.38 -3.52
CA THR A 91 -11.48 -15.02 -3.94
C THR A 91 -10.00 -15.02 -4.32
N LEU A 92 -9.70 -14.56 -5.52
CA LEU A 92 -8.33 -14.39 -6.00
C LEU A 92 -7.67 -13.19 -5.30
N ARG A 93 -6.49 -13.40 -4.71
CA ARG A 93 -5.74 -12.39 -3.95
C ARG A 93 -4.24 -12.62 -4.13
N VAL A 94 -3.45 -11.58 -3.87
CA VAL A 94 -2.03 -11.75 -3.55
C VAL A 94 -1.93 -11.93 -2.02
N PRO A 95 -1.41 -13.07 -1.52
CA PRO A 95 -1.23 -13.27 -0.09
C PRO A 95 -0.35 -12.19 0.53
N ASP A 96 -0.69 -11.75 1.75
CA ASP A 96 0.06 -10.73 2.49
C ASP A 96 1.58 -10.93 2.52
N ARG A 97 2.02 -12.19 2.63
CA ARG A 97 3.45 -12.55 2.65
C ARG A 97 4.17 -12.27 1.33
N LEU A 98 3.43 -12.19 0.23
CA LEU A 98 3.92 -11.93 -1.13
C LEU A 98 3.63 -10.48 -1.57
N ALA A 99 2.94 -9.67 -0.76
CA ALA A 99 2.58 -8.30 -1.16
C ALA A 99 3.80 -7.39 -1.37
N ALA A 100 4.87 -7.59 -0.57
CA ALA A 100 6.13 -6.87 -0.76
C ALA A 100 6.82 -7.27 -2.07
N GLU A 101 6.86 -8.57 -2.34
CA GLU A 101 7.41 -9.13 -3.58
C GLU A 101 6.64 -8.63 -4.80
N PHE A 102 5.31 -8.57 -4.73
CA PHE A 102 4.49 -8.02 -5.81
C PHE A 102 4.74 -6.53 -6.04
N PHE A 103 4.87 -5.73 -4.99
CA PHE A 103 5.23 -4.32 -5.13
C PHE A 103 6.60 -4.16 -5.80
N GLU A 104 7.60 -4.93 -5.37
CA GLU A 104 8.93 -4.92 -5.99
C GLU A 104 8.89 -5.36 -7.46
N PHE A 105 8.10 -6.39 -7.77
CA PHE A 105 7.89 -6.87 -9.12
C PHE A 105 7.30 -5.77 -10.00
N ILE A 106 6.20 -5.13 -9.58
CA ILE A 106 5.57 -4.05 -10.34
C ILE A 106 6.50 -2.85 -10.50
N CYS A 107 7.22 -2.45 -9.46
CA CYS A 107 8.18 -1.36 -9.55
C CYS A 107 9.31 -1.61 -10.56
N LYS A 108 9.69 -2.88 -10.78
CA LYS A 108 10.68 -3.28 -11.79
C LYS A 108 10.06 -3.42 -13.18
N ASP A 109 8.87 -4.03 -13.25
CA ASP A 109 8.16 -4.37 -14.47
C ASP A 109 7.54 -3.17 -15.19
N THR A 110 7.28 -2.06 -14.49
CA THR A 110 6.93 -0.79 -15.16
C THR A 110 8.04 -0.30 -16.11
N GLY A 111 9.26 -0.87 -16.06
CA GLY A 111 10.31 -0.63 -17.05
C GLY A 111 10.86 0.79 -17.03
N GLN A 112 10.60 1.55 -15.97
CA GLN A 112 10.97 2.95 -15.84
C GLN A 112 11.74 3.20 -14.53
N ALA A 113 12.77 4.05 -14.59
CA ALA A 113 13.60 4.45 -13.44
C ALA A 113 12.79 4.91 -12.21
N ASN A 114 11.58 5.45 -12.44
CA ASN A 114 10.68 5.93 -11.41
C ASN A 114 10.22 4.85 -10.41
N GLY A 115 9.90 3.63 -10.88
CA GLY A 115 9.46 2.54 -10.00
C GLY A 115 10.58 2.09 -9.04
N LEU A 116 11.82 2.03 -9.54
CA LEU A 116 12.99 1.73 -8.74
C LEU A 116 13.29 2.85 -7.73
N HIS A 117 13.22 4.11 -8.14
CA HIS A 117 13.38 5.25 -7.23
C HIS A 117 12.34 5.23 -6.10
N LEU A 118 11.10 4.82 -6.38
CA LEU A 118 10.06 4.68 -5.37
C LEU A 118 10.43 3.60 -4.34
N LEU A 119 10.86 2.44 -4.81
CA LEU A 119 11.29 1.34 -3.95
C LEU A 119 12.47 1.75 -3.06
N GLU A 120 13.47 2.41 -3.63
CA GLU A 120 14.62 2.94 -2.91
C GLU A 120 14.22 4.03 -1.91
N ALA A 121 13.31 4.93 -2.28
CA ALA A 121 12.81 5.97 -1.40
C ALA A 121 12.12 5.37 -0.16
N VAL A 122 11.32 4.31 -0.31
CA VAL A 122 10.74 3.59 0.85
C VAL A 122 11.85 2.98 1.72
N ARG A 123 12.78 2.24 1.11
CA ARG A 123 13.87 1.53 1.84
C ARG A 123 14.83 2.49 2.55
N ASN A 124 15.10 3.66 1.98
CA ASN A 124 16.04 4.62 2.51
C ASN A 124 15.47 5.46 3.66
N ASN A 125 14.15 5.62 3.72
CA ASN A 125 13.48 6.52 4.65
C ASN A 125 12.72 5.81 5.77
N PHE A 126 12.37 4.53 5.62
CA PHE A 126 11.63 3.79 6.66
C PHE A 126 12.40 2.57 7.14
N ARG A 127 12.31 2.28 8.45
CA ARG A 127 12.80 1.01 9.00
C ARG A 127 12.02 -0.14 8.34
N PRO A 128 12.65 -1.25 7.93
CA PRO A 128 11.94 -2.39 7.33
C PRO A 128 10.77 -2.91 8.16
N ARG A 129 10.91 -2.91 9.50
CA ARG A 129 9.86 -3.33 10.44
C ARG A 129 8.69 -2.34 10.57
N SER A 130 8.84 -1.11 10.06
CA SER A 130 7.80 -0.07 10.07
C SER A 130 6.97 -0.06 8.78
N VAL A 131 7.38 -0.81 7.75
CA VAL A 131 6.70 -0.87 6.46
C VAL A 131 5.91 -2.17 6.33
N ARG A 132 4.67 -2.07 5.86
CA ARG A 132 3.85 -3.21 5.45
C ARG A 132 3.25 -2.96 4.08
N TYR A 133 3.19 -4.00 3.27
CA TYR A 133 2.69 -3.95 1.91
C TYR A 133 1.33 -4.65 1.83
N PHE A 134 0.45 -4.10 1.00
CA PHE A 134 -0.89 -4.60 0.74
C PHE A 134 -1.18 -4.51 -0.75
N VAL A 135 -1.88 -5.50 -1.27
CA VAL A 135 -2.44 -5.49 -2.62
C VAL A 135 -3.93 -5.30 -2.49
N THR A 136 -4.45 -4.21 -3.03
CA THR A 136 -5.81 -3.75 -2.73
C THR A 136 -6.67 -3.63 -3.98
N SER A 137 -7.95 -3.91 -3.81
CA SER A 137 -8.98 -3.69 -4.82
C SER A 137 -10.22 -3.11 -4.15
N ALA A 138 -10.72 -2.01 -4.69
CA ALA A 138 -11.90 -1.34 -4.16
C ALA A 138 -13.19 -2.09 -4.50
N VAL A 139 -13.26 -2.66 -5.72
CA VAL A 139 -14.48 -3.31 -6.26
C VAL A 139 -14.41 -4.83 -6.23
N GLY A 140 -13.19 -5.39 -6.23
CA GLY A 140 -12.93 -6.81 -6.26
C GLY A 140 -13.24 -7.46 -7.61
N PHE A 141 -13.55 -8.75 -7.52
CA PHE A 141 -13.92 -9.61 -8.63
C PHE A 141 -15.36 -10.05 -8.49
N SER A 142 -16.03 -10.27 -9.62
CA SER A 142 -17.37 -10.85 -9.65
C SER A 142 -17.36 -12.25 -9.04
N ALA A 143 -18.49 -12.67 -8.47
CA ALA A 143 -18.71 -14.08 -8.17
C ALA A 143 -18.57 -14.91 -9.45
N ALA A 144 -17.84 -16.03 -9.39
CA ALA A 144 -17.94 -17.05 -10.43
C ALA A 144 -19.39 -17.56 -10.47
N SER A 145 -20.02 -17.54 -11.65
CA SER A 145 -21.32 -18.19 -11.82
C SER A 145 -21.13 -19.70 -11.69
N ALA A 146 -22.06 -20.40 -11.02
CA ALA A 146 -21.95 -21.82 -10.67
C ALA A 146 -21.72 -22.78 -11.87
N GLY A 147 -21.89 -22.31 -13.11
CA GLY A 147 -21.62 -23.07 -14.36
C GLY A 147 -20.22 -22.88 -14.96
N ASP A 148 -19.37 -22.03 -14.40
CA ASP A 148 -18.14 -21.57 -15.07
C ASP A 148 -16.85 -22.33 -14.67
N MET A 149 -17.00 -23.44 -13.92
CA MET A 149 -15.89 -24.28 -13.45
C MET A 149 -15.33 -25.27 -14.50
N THR A 150 -15.73 -25.16 -15.77
CA THR A 150 -15.38 -26.13 -16.82
C THR A 150 -14.15 -25.76 -17.66
N GLY A 151 -13.47 -24.65 -17.37
CA GLY A 151 -12.41 -24.11 -18.23
C GLY A 151 -11.00 -24.09 -17.65
N GLY A 152 -10.32 -25.24 -17.54
CA GLY A 152 -8.85 -25.35 -17.41
C GLY A 152 -8.16 -24.63 -16.22
N PRO A 153 -6.83 -24.78 -16.05
CA PRO A 153 -6.09 -24.22 -14.91
C PRO A 153 -5.79 -22.71 -15.02
N ILE A 154 -6.31 -22.02 -16.03
CA ILE A 154 -6.20 -20.57 -16.13
C ILE A 154 -7.22 -19.98 -15.17
N LEU A 155 -6.75 -19.30 -14.12
CA LEU A 155 -7.58 -18.60 -13.14
C LEU A 155 -8.58 -17.68 -13.87
N ARG A 156 -9.80 -18.17 -14.12
CA ARG A 156 -10.87 -17.36 -14.69
C ARG A 156 -11.18 -16.25 -13.71
N ARG A 157 -11.18 -15.03 -14.25
CA ARG A 157 -11.27 -13.80 -13.48
C ARG A 157 -12.21 -12.86 -14.19
N ASP A 158 -13.29 -12.49 -13.51
CA ASP A 158 -14.21 -11.46 -13.96
C ASP A 158 -14.03 -10.23 -13.08
N PRO A 159 -13.43 -9.13 -13.55
CA PRO A 159 -13.39 -7.89 -12.77
C PRO A 159 -14.81 -7.41 -12.50
N ASN A 160 -15.07 -6.89 -11.29
CA ASN A 160 -16.38 -6.37 -10.91
C ASN A 160 -16.66 -4.97 -11.50
N ILE A 161 -16.29 -4.76 -12.77
CA ILE A 161 -16.45 -3.51 -13.50
C ILE A 161 -17.01 -3.83 -14.88
N GLN A 162 -18.04 -3.11 -15.31
CA GLN A 162 -18.56 -3.08 -16.67
C GLN A 162 -18.26 -1.72 -17.29
N GLY A 163 -17.72 -1.73 -18.52
CA GLY A 163 -17.65 -0.53 -19.34
C GLY A 163 -19.04 -0.22 -19.89
N SER A 164 -19.49 1.03 -19.78
CA SER A 164 -20.72 1.46 -20.46
C SER A 164 -20.38 1.89 -21.89
N GLY A 165 -20.24 0.95 -22.83
CA GLY A 165 -19.99 1.25 -24.25
C GLY A 165 -18.76 2.14 -24.52
N GLN A 166 -18.61 2.65 -25.75
CA GLN A 166 -17.47 3.50 -26.11
C GLN A 166 -17.50 4.84 -25.34
N GLY A 167 -16.62 4.96 -24.34
CA GLY A 167 -16.31 6.20 -23.65
C GLY A 167 -17.19 6.56 -22.44
N GLY A 168 -18.17 5.72 -22.09
CA GLY A 168 -19.00 5.99 -20.91
C GLY A 168 -18.33 5.57 -19.58
N PRO A 169 -18.85 6.08 -18.44
CA PRO A 169 -18.29 5.80 -17.13
C PRO A 169 -18.35 4.31 -16.79
N GLN A 170 -17.24 3.77 -16.29
CA GLN A 170 -17.21 2.41 -15.73
C GLN A 170 -18.19 2.30 -14.56
N GLN A 171 -19.01 1.25 -14.57
CA GLN A 171 -19.94 0.93 -13.48
C GLN A 171 -19.54 -0.37 -12.80
N VAL A 172 -19.83 -0.48 -11.51
CA VAL A 172 -19.64 -1.74 -10.78
C VAL A 172 -20.75 -2.72 -11.19
N ARG A 173 -20.40 -3.96 -11.55
CA ARG A 173 -21.39 -4.94 -12.07
C ARG A 173 -22.34 -5.43 -10.99
N GLU A 174 -21.79 -5.77 -9.83
CA GLU A 174 -22.50 -6.32 -8.68
C GLU A 174 -22.02 -5.66 -7.38
N GLN A 175 -22.52 -6.13 -6.23
CA GLN A 175 -22.06 -5.68 -4.92
C GLN A 175 -20.52 -5.75 -4.84
N ALA A 176 -19.88 -4.62 -4.50
CA ALA A 176 -18.43 -4.55 -4.36
C ALA A 176 -17.91 -5.58 -3.34
N ARG A 177 -16.79 -6.22 -3.66
CA ARG A 177 -16.10 -7.21 -2.81
C ARG A 177 -14.65 -6.77 -2.56
N PRO A 178 -14.43 -5.76 -1.72
CA PRO A 178 -13.11 -5.18 -1.56
C PRO A 178 -12.07 -6.18 -1.05
N ILE A 179 -10.83 -5.98 -1.49
CA ILE A 179 -9.67 -6.77 -1.06
C ILE A 179 -8.70 -5.82 -0.38
N ASN A 180 -8.35 -6.12 0.87
CA ASN A 180 -7.32 -5.41 1.63
C ASN A 180 -7.53 -3.89 1.75
N VAL A 181 -8.77 -3.41 1.83
CA VAL A 181 -9.07 -1.97 1.90
C VAL A 181 -9.04 -1.44 3.35
N LEU A 182 -9.45 -2.23 4.33
CA LEU A 182 -9.45 -1.82 5.75
C LEU A 182 -8.16 -2.25 6.47
N GLU A 183 -7.53 -3.29 5.99
CA GLU A 183 -6.37 -3.96 6.54
C GLU A 183 -5.16 -3.02 6.71
N PRO A 184 -4.83 -2.12 5.76
CA PRO A 184 -3.81 -1.10 5.95
C PRO A 184 -4.06 -0.19 7.17
N LEU A 185 -5.31 0.25 7.36
CA LEU A 185 -5.71 1.10 8.49
C LEU A 185 -5.63 0.32 9.81
N LEU A 186 -6.13 -0.91 9.83
CA LEU A 186 -6.06 -1.77 11.01
C LEU A 186 -4.61 -2.07 11.40
N TYR A 187 -3.73 -2.30 10.43
CA TYR A 187 -2.29 -2.44 10.66
C TYR A 187 -1.71 -1.19 11.32
N LEU A 188 -1.98 -0.01 10.78
CA LEU A 188 -1.45 1.25 11.34
C LEU A 188 -1.96 1.47 12.75
N VAL A 189 -3.28 1.41 13.00
CA VAL A 189 -3.87 1.67 14.32
C VAL A 189 -3.33 0.71 15.38
N ARG A 190 -3.29 -0.60 15.09
CA ARG A 190 -2.79 -1.61 16.04
C ARG A 190 -1.34 -1.37 16.39
N ASN A 191 -0.51 -1.10 15.39
CA ASN A 191 0.91 -0.94 15.62
C ASN A 191 1.25 0.41 16.27
N VAL A 192 0.56 1.50 15.91
CA VAL A 192 0.71 2.81 16.57
C VAL A 192 0.41 2.69 18.05
N ARG A 193 -0.73 2.08 18.42
CA ARG A 193 -1.08 1.84 19.83
C ARG A 193 -0.02 1.01 20.56
N ARG A 194 0.46 -0.08 19.94
CA ARG A 194 1.53 -0.91 20.51
C ARG A 194 2.84 -0.13 20.69
N GLY A 195 3.17 0.76 19.75
CA GLY A 195 4.36 1.60 19.81
C GLY A 195 4.32 2.57 21.00
N ARG A 196 3.19 3.26 21.18
CA ARG A 196 2.97 4.18 22.31
C ARG A 196 3.05 3.45 23.65
N ALA A 197 2.35 2.31 23.80
CA ALA A 197 2.39 1.52 25.03
C ALA A 197 3.82 1.05 25.39
N LEU A 198 4.63 0.66 24.40
CA LEU A 198 6.03 0.27 24.63
C LEU A 198 6.90 1.46 25.05
N GLN A 199 6.62 2.65 24.53
CA GLN A 199 7.33 3.87 24.91
C GLN A 199 7.00 4.28 26.35
N GLU A 200 5.71 4.32 26.71
CA GLU A 200 5.25 4.60 28.07
C GLU A 200 5.84 3.62 29.10
N MET A 201 5.89 2.32 28.75
CA MET A 201 6.50 1.30 29.61
C MET A 201 8.01 1.55 29.81
N ARG A 202 8.74 1.93 28.75
CA ARG A 202 10.16 2.26 28.84
C ARG A 202 10.42 3.48 29.72
N GLU A 203 9.62 4.54 29.55
CA GLU A 203 9.74 5.77 30.33
C GLU A 203 9.52 5.51 31.83
N ARG A 204 8.53 4.67 32.19
CA ARG A 204 8.31 4.22 33.57
C ARG A 204 9.50 3.45 34.12
N MET A 205 10.06 2.50 33.36
CA MET A 205 11.23 1.72 33.79
C MET A 205 12.49 2.56 33.96
N THR A 206 12.63 3.66 33.22
CA THR A 206 13.77 4.59 33.37
C THR A 206 13.58 5.57 34.54
N ALA A 207 12.35 5.96 34.84
CA ALA A 207 12.02 6.82 35.97
C ALA A 207 12.17 6.10 37.33
N ASP A 208 11.98 4.79 37.35
CA ASP A 208 12.05 3.95 38.56
C ASP A 208 13.45 3.42 38.87
N ARG A 209 14.48 3.88 38.15
CA ARG A 209 15.89 3.62 38.52
C ARG A 209 16.31 4.61 39.60
N PRO A 210 16.64 4.18 40.83
CA PRO A 210 17.25 5.06 41.80
C PRO A 210 18.58 5.60 41.23
N GLY A 211 18.78 6.92 41.34
CA GLY A 211 20.04 7.57 40.97
C GLY A 211 21.22 7.01 41.76
N PRO A 212 22.46 7.15 41.26
CA PRO A 212 23.66 6.67 41.93
C PRO A 212 23.85 7.31 43.32
#